data_AF-A0A0R1VSW9-F1
#
_entry.id   AF-A0A0R1VSW9-F1
#
_cell.length_a   1.000
_cell.length_b   1.000
_cell.length_c   1.000
_cell.angle_alpha   90.00
_cell.angle_beta   90.00
_cell.angle_gamma   90.00
#
_symmetry.space_group_name_H-M   'P 1'
#
loop_
_entity.id
_entity.type
_entity.pdbx_description
1 polymer ?
#
loop_
_entity_poly.entity_id
_entity_poly.type
_entity_poly.pdbx_seq_one_letter_code
_entity_poly.pdbx_strand_id
1 'polypeptide(L)' 'MKVRVKDMPVRHNGKRYKKNEELVIDQKHFNDKLFVCLDSAKKDKQSIKK' A
#
# COMPACT_ATOMS: atom_id res chain seq x y z
N MET A 1 1.43 9.00 -4.66
CA MET A 1 2.43 8.18 -3.93
C MET A 1 1.97 6.73 -3.93
N LYS A 2 2.85 5.78 -4.26
CA LYS A 2 2.47 4.35 -4.26
C LYS A 2 2.58 3.80 -2.85
N VAL A 3 1.54 3.11 -2.38
CA VAL A 3 1.50 2.53 -1.03
C VAL A 3 0.94 1.11 -1.04
N ARG A 4 1.29 0.33 -0.03
CA ARG A 4 0.75 -1.01 0.21
C ARG A 4 -0.17 -1.04 1.41
N VAL A 5 -1.33 -1.66 1.28
CA VAL A 5 -2.26 -1.89 2.41
C VAL A 5 -1.65 -2.88 3.38
N LYS A 6 -1.60 -2.53 4.66
CA LYS A 6 -0.92 -3.35 5.68
C LYS A 6 -1.76 -4.52 6.16
N ASP A 7 -2.98 -4.25 6.60
CA ASP A 7 -3.86 -5.27 7.20
C ASP A 7 -5.35 -4.97 6.97
N MET A 8 -5.74 -3.70 7.14
CA MET A 8 -7.14 -3.31 7.09
C MET A 8 -7.61 -3.07 5.66
N PRO A 9 -8.73 -3.67 5.21
CA PRO A 9 -9.26 -3.41 3.88
C PRO A 9 -9.70 -1.95 3.77
N VAL A 10 -9.14 -1.25 2.80
CA VAL A 10 -9.39 0.18 2.58
C VAL A 10 -10.18 0.35 1.30
N ARG A 11 -11.13 1.29 1.33
CA ARG A 11 -11.88 1.66 0.14
C ARG A 11 -11.33 2.99 -0.35
N HIS A 12 -10.72 2.98 -1.54
CA HIS A 12 -10.16 4.17 -2.15
C HIS A 12 -10.66 4.28 -3.59
N ASN A 13 -11.17 5.47 -3.95
CA ASN A 13 -11.68 5.77 -5.28
C ASN A 13 -12.74 4.75 -5.81
N GLY A 14 -13.65 4.33 -4.92
CA GLY A 14 -14.69 3.33 -5.23
C GLY A 14 -14.21 1.88 -5.25
N LYS A 15 -12.89 1.63 -5.29
CA LYS A 15 -12.29 0.28 -5.25
C LYS A 15 -11.96 -0.14 -3.83
N ARG A 16 -12.14 -1.43 -3.54
CA ARG A 16 -11.78 -2.02 -2.24
C ARG A 16 -10.46 -2.77 -2.39
N TYR A 17 -9.48 -2.39 -1.59
CA TYR A 17 -8.15 -2.98 -1.58
C TYR A 17 -8.02 -3.91 -0.39
N LYS A 18 -7.48 -5.11 -0.64
CA LYS A 18 -7.21 -6.11 0.41
C LYS A 18 -5.83 -5.91 1.02
N LYS A 19 -5.57 -6.66 2.11
CA LYS A 19 -4.25 -6.77 2.73
C LYS A 19 -3.17 -7.08 1.67
N ASN A 20 -2.05 -6.37 1.74
CA ASN A 20 -0.92 -6.40 0.81
C ASN A 20 -1.19 -5.91 -0.62
N GLU A 21 -2.37 -5.38 -0.94
CA GLU A 21 -2.56 -4.75 -2.24
C GLU A 21 -1.88 -3.39 -2.31
N GLU A 22 -1.43 -3.05 -3.51
CA GLU A 22 -0.82 -1.77 -3.81
C GLU A 22 -1.88 -0.82 -4.38
N LEU A 23 -1.87 0.42 -3.93
CA LEU A 23 -2.69 1.48 -4.50
C LEU A 23 -1.91 2.78 -4.54
N VAL A 24 -2.36 3.69 -5.40
CA VAL A 24 -1.81 5.03 -5.52
C VAL A 24 -2.75 5.96 -4.77
N ILE A 25 -2.23 6.62 -3.74
CA ILE A 25 -2.95 7.65 -2.99
C ILE A 25 -2.12 8.92 -2.93
N ASP A 26 -2.80 10.04 -2.73
CA ASP A 26 -2.15 11.32 -2.46
C ASP A 26 -1.59 11.36 -1.03
N GLN A 27 -0.56 12.17 -0.79
CA GLN A 27 0.01 12.37 0.55
C GLN A 27 -1.03 12.82 1.58
N LYS A 28 -2.07 13.55 1.14
CA LYS A 28 -3.18 13.98 2.01
C LYS A 28 -4.04 12.82 2.54
N HIS A 29 -4.04 11.70 1.82
CA HIS A 29 -4.75 10.47 2.21
C HIS A 29 -3.81 9.39 2.76
N PHE A 30 -2.51 9.67 2.81
CA PHE A 30 -1.53 8.75 3.36
C PHE A 30 -1.66 8.64 4.88
N ASN A 31 -1.57 7.41 5.36
CA ASN A 31 -1.64 7.09 6.78
C ASN A 31 -0.68 5.94 7.06
N ASP A 32 0.44 6.23 7.73
CA ASP A 32 1.49 5.25 8.09
C ASP A 32 0.96 4.03 8.86
N LYS A 33 -0.19 4.14 9.54
CA LYS A 33 -0.82 3.02 10.25
C LYS A 33 -1.53 2.06 9.31
N LEU A 34 -2.15 2.57 8.24
CA LEU A 34 -2.94 1.79 7.29
C LEU A 34 -2.15 1.35 6.06
N PHE A 35 -1.19 2.19 5.66
CA PHE A 35 -0.47 2.11 4.41
C PHE A 35 1.04 2.08 4.66
N VAL A 36 1.76 1.35 3.82
CA VAL A 36 3.23 1.32 3.78
C VAL A 36 3.67 2.04 2.52
N CYS A 37 4.47 3.10 2.63
CA CYS A 37 5.06 3.77 1.48
C CYS A 37 5.93 2.81 0.66
N LEU A 38 5.56 2.62 -0.60
CA LEU A 38 6.34 1.86 -1.58
C LEU A 38 7.19 2.76 -2.47
N ASP A 39 7.03 4.08 -2.37
CA ASP A 39 7.87 5.04 -3.10
C ASP A 39 9.37 4.88 -2.73
N SER A 40 9.67 4.44 -1.49
CA SER A 40 11.03 4.08 -1.07
C SER A 40 11.44 2.64 -1.44
N ALA A 41 10.55 1.83 -2.03
CA ALA A 41 10.75 0.40 -2.26
C ALA A 41 11.28 0.06 -3.66
N LYS A 42 12.03 0.94 -4.33
CA LYS A 42 12.81 0.56 -5.52
C LYS A 42 13.99 -0.39 -5.23
N LYS A 43 14.19 -0.87 -3.99
CA LYS A 43 15.38 -1.70 -3.67
C LYS A 43 15.22 -2.95 -2.80
N ASP A 44 14.09 -3.30 -2.19
CA ASP A 44 14.10 -4.47 -1.30
C ASP A 44 12.89 -5.41 -1.46
N LYS A 45 13.22 -6.62 -1.91
CA LYS A 45 12.51 -7.88 -1.69
C LYS A 45 11.11 -8.05 -2.27
N GLN A 46 11.11 -8.28 -3.59
CA GLN A 46 10.35 -9.42 -4.12
C GLN A 46 11.08 -10.72 -3.73
N SER A 47 11.09 -11.05 -2.44
CA SER A 47 11.39 -12.39 -1.96
C SER A 47 10.29 -12.76 -0.99
N ILE A 48 9.30 -13.49 -1.47
CA ILE A 48 8.64 -14.61 -0.79
C ILE A 48 7.71 -15.19 -1.85
N LYS A 49 8.12 -16.31 -2.43
CA LYS A 49 7.27 -17.50 -2.51
C LYS A 49 8.21 -18.70 -2.59
N LYS A 50 8.25 -19.43 -1.47
CA LYS A 50 8.76 -20.80 -1.33
C LYS A 50 7.99 -21.74 -2.25
#